data_AF-C5IZN4-F1
#
_entry.id   AF-C5IZN4-F1
#
_cell.length_a   1.000
_cell.length_b   1.000
_cell.length_c   1.000
_cell.angle_alpha   90.00
_cell.angle_beta   90.00
_cell.angle_gamma   90.00
#
_symmetry.space_group_name_H-M   'P 1'
#
loop_
_entity.id
_entity.type
_entity.pdbx_description
1 polymer ?
#
loop_
_entity_poly.entity_id
_entity_poly.type
_entity_poly.pdbx_seq_one_letter_code
_entity_poly.pdbx_strand_id
1 'polypeptide(L)'
;MLSMLEGNVVNGTIGKQMVDTLVESSSNVEMILKFFDMFLKLKDLTSSDAFKEYDPDGKGVISKKEFQKAMESQKQYTQSEIEFLLSCAEADENDMFSYKEFVDRFHEPAKDIGFNVAVLLTNLSEHMPHDSRLSSFLELAESVLSYFEPYLGRIEILGAAK
;
A
#
# COMPACT_ATOMS: atom_id res chain seq x y z
N MET A 1 -6.62 -1.81 -17.49
CA MET A 1 -5.51 -2.77 -17.38
C MET A 1 -6.00 -4.14 -16.91
N LEU A 2 -6.62 -4.30 -15.73
CA LEU A 2 -7.09 -5.60 -15.25
C LEU A 2 -7.97 -6.37 -16.26
N SER A 3 -8.95 -5.73 -16.89
CA SER A 3 -9.79 -6.36 -17.92
C SER A 3 -9.04 -6.80 -19.19
N MET A 4 -7.82 -6.28 -19.43
CA MET A 4 -7.01 -6.71 -20.58
C MET A 4 -6.22 -7.99 -20.29
N LEU A 5 -6.10 -8.38 -19.02
CA LEU A 5 -5.47 -9.65 -18.61
C LEU A 5 -6.48 -10.80 -18.52
N GLU A 6 -7.78 -10.53 -18.66
CA GLU A 6 -8.82 -11.54 -18.65
C GLU A 6 -8.67 -12.49 -19.85
N GLY A 7 -8.50 -13.79 -19.57
CA GLY A 7 -8.30 -14.81 -20.61
C GLY A 7 -6.94 -14.75 -21.32
N ASN A 8 -5.95 -14.07 -20.73
CA ASN A 8 -4.62 -13.97 -21.31
C ASN A 8 -3.85 -15.32 -21.18
N VAL A 9 -2.95 -15.56 -22.13
CA VAL A 9 -2.09 -16.76 -22.12
C VAL A 9 -0.79 -16.44 -21.39
N VAL A 10 -0.23 -17.41 -20.68
CA VAL A 10 1.10 -17.29 -20.05
C VAL A 10 2.14 -16.89 -21.10
N ASN A 11 2.97 -15.90 -20.78
CA ASN A 11 3.93 -15.25 -21.68
C ASN A 11 3.30 -14.60 -22.94
N GLY A 12 2.01 -14.25 -22.89
CA GLY A 12 1.31 -13.54 -23.96
C GLY A 12 1.83 -12.11 -24.19
N THR A 13 1.59 -11.59 -25.39
CA THR A 13 2.04 -10.25 -25.80
C THR A 13 1.50 -9.13 -24.93
N ILE A 14 0.25 -9.23 -24.45
CA ILE A 14 -0.38 -8.24 -23.59
C ILE A 14 0.34 -8.14 -22.24
N GLY A 15 0.64 -9.28 -21.60
CA GLY A 15 1.35 -9.31 -20.32
C GLY A 15 2.74 -8.71 -20.44
N LYS A 16 3.46 -9.04 -21.53
CA LYS A 16 4.76 -8.46 -21.83
C LYS A 16 4.70 -6.94 -22.00
N GLN A 17 3.75 -6.43 -22.78
CA GLN A 17 3.58 -4.98 -23.00
C GLN A 17 3.26 -4.23 -21.71
N MET A 18 2.48 -4.83 -20.81
CA MET A 18 2.22 -4.25 -19.49
C MET A 18 3.48 -4.18 -18.63
N VAL A 19 4.29 -5.24 -18.60
CA VAL A 19 5.58 -5.23 -17.91
C VAL A 19 6.50 -4.16 -18.50
N ASP A 20 6.56 -4.05 -19.84
CA ASP A 20 7.35 -3.01 -20.51
C ASP A 20 6.89 -1.60 -20.09
N THR A 21 5.58 -1.36 -20.03
CA THR A 21 5.01 -0.07 -19.58
C THR A 21 5.36 0.25 -18.12
N LEU A 22 5.31 -0.75 -17.23
CA LEU A 22 5.69 -0.59 -15.82
C LEU A 22 7.19 -0.24 -15.69
N VAL A 23 8.04 -0.92 -16.45
CA VAL A 23 9.49 -0.68 -16.48
C VAL A 23 9.80 0.72 -17.01
N GLU A 24 9.12 1.16 -18.06
CA GLU A 24 9.28 2.51 -18.63
C GLU A 24 8.89 3.62 -17.63
N SER A 25 7.95 3.34 -16.71
CA SER A 25 7.47 4.27 -15.70
C SER A 25 7.92 3.94 -14.27
N SER A 26 9.04 3.23 -14.12
CA SER A 26 9.46 2.62 -12.85
C SER A 26 9.52 3.62 -11.68
N SER A 27 10.11 4.80 -11.89
CA SER A 27 10.24 5.83 -10.85
C SER A 27 8.88 6.33 -10.31
N ASN A 28 7.89 6.47 -11.19
CA ASN A 28 6.55 6.89 -10.80
C ASN A 28 5.84 5.77 -10.04
N VAL A 29 5.98 4.52 -10.50
CA VAL A 29 5.40 3.35 -9.85
C VAL A 29 6.01 3.16 -8.45
N GLU A 30 7.32 3.32 -8.31
CA GLU A 30 8.01 3.29 -7.01
C GLU A 30 7.46 4.33 -6.03
N MET A 31 7.22 5.56 -6.49
CA MET A 31 6.65 6.62 -5.67
C MET A 31 5.22 6.27 -5.23
N ILE A 32 4.42 5.70 -6.13
CA ILE A 32 3.05 5.26 -5.83
C ILE A 32 3.05 4.10 -4.81
N LEU A 33 3.94 3.11 -4.98
CA LEU A 33 4.06 1.99 -4.04
C LEU A 33 4.49 2.45 -2.65
N LYS A 34 5.46 3.36 -2.57
CA LYS A 34 5.87 3.99 -1.30
C LYS A 34 4.72 4.75 -0.65
N PHE A 35 3.91 5.46 -1.44
CA PHE A 35 2.72 6.13 -0.93
C PHE A 35 1.75 5.12 -0.28
N PHE A 36 1.39 4.04 -0.98
CA PHE A 36 0.52 3.01 -0.38
C PHE A 36 1.15 2.39 0.85
N ASP A 37 2.43 2.03 0.81
CA ASP A 37 3.13 1.45 1.94
C ASP A 37 3.03 2.32 3.21
N MET A 38 3.30 3.63 3.08
CA MET A 38 3.21 4.56 4.21
C MET A 38 1.82 4.60 4.85
N PHE A 39 0.77 4.69 4.01
CA PHE A 39 -0.61 4.90 4.49
C PHE A 39 -1.31 3.60 4.91
N LEU A 40 -1.00 2.45 4.30
CA LEU A 40 -1.55 1.16 4.71
C LEU A 40 -1.07 0.77 6.12
N LYS A 41 0.20 1.03 6.44
CA LYS A 41 0.80 0.80 7.76
C LYS A 41 0.20 1.66 8.88
N LEU A 42 -0.45 2.79 8.57
CA LEU A 42 -1.01 3.68 9.59
C LEU A 42 -2.05 2.98 10.47
N LYS A 43 -2.85 2.08 9.90
CA LYS A 43 -3.88 1.37 10.65
C LYS A 43 -3.25 0.43 11.68
N ASP A 44 -2.18 -0.27 11.30
CA ASP A 44 -1.46 -1.18 12.19
C ASP A 44 -0.73 -0.42 13.31
N LEU A 45 -0.07 0.69 12.97
CA LEU A 45 0.55 1.60 13.93
C LEU A 45 -0.46 2.07 14.98
N THR A 46 -1.57 2.68 14.55
CA THR A 46 -2.55 3.31 15.44
C THR A 46 -3.40 2.32 16.22
N SER A 47 -3.47 1.06 15.78
CA SER A 47 -4.19 -0.02 16.47
C SER A 47 -3.32 -0.80 17.47
N SER A 48 -2.01 -0.59 17.45
CA SER A 48 -1.07 -1.25 18.35
C SER A 48 -1.24 -0.82 19.80
N ASP A 49 -0.95 -1.73 20.74
CA ASP A 49 -1.09 -1.42 22.18
C ASP A 49 -0.10 -0.35 22.64
N ALA A 50 1.11 -0.32 22.06
CA ALA A 50 2.09 0.73 22.32
C ALA A 50 1.59 2.13 21.88
N PHE A 51 0.84 2.22 20.78
CA PHE A 51 0.26 3.49 20.34
C PHE A 51 -0.90 3.93 21.26
N LYS A 52 -1.70 2.97 21.75
CA LYS A 52 -2.83 3.26 22.66
C LYS A 52 -2.38 3.85 24.00
N GLU A 53 -1.13 3.69 24.41
CA GLU A 53 -0.58 4.34 25.61
C GLU A 53 -0.62 5.88 25.52
N TYR A 54 -0.61 6.45 24.31
CA TYR A 54 -0.73 7.89 24.08
C TYR A 54 -2.17 8.41 24.16
N ASP A 55 -3.16 7.52 24.09
CA ASP A 55 -4.59 7.85 24.14
C ASP A 55 -5.34 6.85 25.03
N PRO A 56 -5.06 6.80 26.35
CA PRO A 56 -5.65 5.82 27.26
C PRO A 56 -7.17 5.97 27.40
N ASP A 57 -7.69 7.17 27.17
CA ASP A 57 -9.11 7.49 27.23
C ASP A 57 -9.83 7.23 25.87
N GLY A 58 -9.08 6.87 24.82
CA GLY A 58 -9.64 6.56 23.49
C GLY A 58 -10.29 7.75 22.78
N LYS A 59 -9.88 8.98 23.09
CA LYS A 59 -10.43 10.23 22.54
C LYS A 59 -10.23 10.36 21.04
N GLY A 60 -9.20 9.72 20.48
CA GLY A 60 -8.88 9.80 19.06
C GLY A 60 -8.06 11.01 18.65
N VAL A 61 -7.38 11.66 19.60
CA VAL A 61 -6.54 12.84 19.39
C VAL A 61 -5.16 12.64 20.01
N ILE A 62 -4.14 13.22 19.39
CA ILE A 62 -2.73 13.10 19.82
C ILE A 62 -1.97 14.35 19.36
N SER A 63 -0.89 14.72 20.06
CA SER A 63 0.01 15.77 19.55
C SER A 63 0.89 15.28 18.41
N LYS A 64 1.30 16.16 17.50
CA LYS A 64 2.28 15.83 16.43
C LYS A 64 3.57 15.21 16.99
N LYS A 65 4.04 15.70 18.15
CA LYS A 65 5.25 15.21 18.81
C LYS A 65 5.10 13.78 19.35
N GLU A 66 3.96 13.46 19.96
CA GLU A 66 3.68 12.11 20.44
C GLU A 66 3.51 11.13 19.29
N PHE A 67 2.82 11.54 18.22
CA PHE A 67 2.68 10.75 17.00
C PHE A 67 4.04 10.44 16.35
N GLN A 68 4.90 11.46 16.24
CA GLN A 68 6.30 11.28 15.80
C GLN A 68 7.03 10.23 16.64
N LYS A 69 6.99 10.37 17.97
CA LYS A 69 7.67 9.46 18.89
C LYS A 69 7.13 8.03 18.76
N ALA A 70 5.82 7.87 18.58
CA ALA A 70 5.20 6.57 18.36
C ALA A 70 5.71 5.92 17.06
N MET A 71 5.77 6.66 15.95
CA MET A 71 6.31 6.17 14.68
C MET A 71 7.79 5.77 14.78
N GLU A 72 8.62 6.61 15.40
CA GLU A 72 10.05 6.33 15.62
C GLU A 72 10.25 5.06 16.46
N SER A 73 9.38 4.84 17.47
CA SER A 73 9.47 3.67 18.35
C SER A 73 9.19 2.34 17.64
N GLN A 74 8.30 2.33 16.64
CA GLN A 74 7.94 1.12 15.90
C GLN A 74 8.92 0.76 14.79
N LYS A 75 9.77 1.71 14.36
CA LYS A 75 10.81 1.49 13.33
C LYS A 75 10.26 0.97 11.99
N GLN A 76 9.00 1.27 11.68
CA GLN A 76 8.35 0.91 10.41
C GLN A 76 8.47 2.01 9.34
N TYR A 77 8.93 3.19 9.74
CA TYR A 77 9.03 4.39 8.92
C TYR A 77 10.45 4.97 9.01
N THR A 78 10.91 5.54 7.90
CA THR A 78 12.10 6.39 7.84
C THR A 78 11.77 7.80 8.32
N GLN A 79 12.79 8.57 8.73
CA GLN A 79 12.61 9.95 9.19
C GLN A 79 11.88 10.83 8.16
N SER A 80 12.21 10.69 6.87
CA SER A 80 11.56 11.44 5.79
C SER A 80 10.08 11.09 5.62
N GLU A 81 9.70 9.83 5.83
CA GLU A 81 8.30 9.40 5.75
C GLU A 81 7.50 9.93 6.95
N ILE A 82 8.11 9.92 8.14
CA ILE A 82 7.50 10.50 9.35
C ILE A 82 7.23 12.00 9.13
N GLU A 83 8.22 12.75 8.64
CA GLU A 83 8.08 14.18 8.33
C GLU A 83 6.99 14.43 7.29
N PHE A 84 6.94 13.61 6.24
CA PHE A 84 5.90 13.69 5.22
C PHE A 84 4.50 13.46 5.82
N LEU A 85 4.31 12.42 6.63
CA LEU A 85 3.03 12.12 7.26
C LEU A 85 2.59 13.22 8.23
N LEU A 86 3.51 13.75 9.03
CA LEU A 86 3.25 14.89 9.94
C LEU A 86 2.90 16.18 9.19
N SER A 87 3.44 16.37 7.98
CA SER A 87 3.08 17.50 7.12
C SER A 87 1.66 17.39 6.56
N CYS A 88 1.15 16.17 6.40
CA CYS A 88 -0.22 15.90 5.96
C CYS A 88 -1.25 16.00 7.11
N ALA A 89 -0.80 15.92 8.36
CA ALA A 89 -1.66 16.06 9.53
C ALA A 89 -2.03 17.52 9.78
N GLU A 90 -3.33 17.83 9.69
CA GLU A 90 -3.91 19.12 10.02
C GLU A 90 -4.09 19.22 11.54
N ALA A 91 -3.26 20.04 12.21
CA ALA A 91 -3.31 20.24 13.65
C ALA A 91 -3.93 21.59 14.03
N ASP A 92 -4.46 21.65 15.24
CA ASP A 92 -4.98 22.87 15.87
C ASP A 92 -3.87 23.77 16.43
N GLU A 93 -4.26 24.83 17.15
CA GLU A 93 -3.33 25.78 17.78
C GLU A 93 -2.41 25.16 18.84
N ASN A 94 -2.72 23.96 19.34
CA ASN A 94 -1.93 23.23 20.34
C ASN A 94 -1.09 22.10 19.73
N ASP A 95 -0.92 22.06 18.41
CA ASP A 95 -0.28 20.95 17.67
C ASP A 95 -0.98 19.59 17.86
N MET A 96 -2.27 19.60 18.24
CA MET A 96 -3.09 18.40 18.40
C MET A 96 -3.88 18.14 17.12
N PHE A 97 -4.03 16.87 16.75
CA PHE A 97 -4.87 16.46 15.61
C PHE A 97 -5.60 15.15 15.90
N SER A 98 -6.67 14.88 15.15
CA SER A 98 -7.34 13.59 15.22
C SER A 98 -6.59 12.55 14.40
N TYR A 99 -5.91 11.61 15.06
CA TYR A 99 -5.27 10.49 14.37
C TYR A 99 -6.30 9.55 13.74
N LYS A 100 -7.52 9.47 14.32
CA LYS A 100 -8.61 8.66 13.75
C LYS A 100 -9.05 9.20 12.40
N GLU A 101 -9.37 10.50 12.33
CA GLU A 101 -9.73 11.15 11.06
C GLU A 101 -8.58 11.15 10.06
N PHE A 102 -7.33 11.33 10.53
CA PHE A 102 -6.15 11.22 9.69
C PHE A 102 -6.03 9.82 9.06
N VAL A 103 -6.16 8.76 9.86
CA VAL A 103 -6.17 7.38 9.35
C VAL A 103 -7.31 7.19 8.36
N ASP A 104 -8.54 7.53 8.71
CA ASP A 104 -9.70 7.29 7.83
C ASP A 104 -9.59 8.07 6.51
N ARG A 105 -9.05 9.30 6.55
CA ARG A 105 -8.85 10.15 5.36
C ARG A 105 -7.83 9.59 4.37
N PHE A 106 -6.78 8.92 4.84
CA PHE A 106 -5.68 8.49 4.00
C PHE A 106 -5.59 6.97 3.81
N HIS A 107 -5.93 6.18 4.82
CA HIS A 107 -5.90 4.72 4.78
C HIS A 107 -6.98 4.15 3.86
N GLU A 108 -8.24 4.57 3.98
CA GLU A 108 -9.32 3.96 3.18
C GLU A 108 -9.13 4.21 1.67
N PRO A 109 -8.81 5.43 1.19
CA PRO A 109 -8.49 5.62 -0.23
C PRO A 109 -7.24 4.84 -0.68
N ALA A 110 -6.21 4.76 0.18
CA ALA A 110 -5.02 3.97 -0.11
C ALA A 110 -5.34 2.48 -0.22
N LYS A 111 -6.25 1.99 0.62
CA LYS A 111 -6.72 0.61 0.64
C LYS A 111 -7.47 0.26 -0.65
N ASP A 112 -8.42 1.09 -1.04
CA ASP A 112 -9.26 0.83 -2.22
C ASP A 112 -8.44 0.82 -3.53
N ILE A 113 -7.55 1.79 -3.69
CA ILE A 113 -6.71 1.88 -4.89
C ILE A 113 -5.59 0.82 -4.83
N GLY A 114 -4.96 0.66 -3.67
CA GLY A 114 -3.89 -0.29 -3.44
C GLY A 114 -4.31 -1.74 -3.72
N PHE A 115 -5.56 -2.10 -3.41
CA PHE A 115 -6.07 -3.44 -3.70
C PHE A 115 -6.03 -3.77 -5.19
N ASN A 116 -6.45 -2.84 -6.04
CA ASN A 116 -6.41 -3.04 -7.50
C ASN A 116 -4.97 -3.15 -8.04
N VAL A 117 -4.02 -2.44 -7.44
CA VAL A 117 -2.60 -2.55 -7.77
C VAL A 117 -2.07 -3.92 -7.35
N ALA A 118 -2.40 -4.40 -6.15
CA ALA A 118 -2.01 -5.73 -5.68
C ALA A 118 -2.56 -6.83 -6.60
N VAL A 119 -3.83 -6.74 -7.01
CA VAL A 119 -4.45 -7.67 -7.98
C VAL A 119 -3.72 -7.62 -9.33
N LEU A 120 -3.37 -6.43 -9.84
CA LEU A 120 -2.66 -6.28 -11.11
C LEU A 120 -1.29 -6.95 -11.06
N LEU A 121 -0.50 -6.67 -10.03
CA LEU A 121 0.84 -7.23 -9.87
C LEU A 121 0.81 -8.74 -9.66
N THR A 122 -0.15 -9.23 -8.88
CA THR A 122 -0.38 -10.67 -8.68
C THR A 122 -0.76 -11.37 -9.98
N ASN A 123 -1.69 -10.80 -10.75
CA ASN A 123 -2.08 -11.37 -12.05
C ASN A 123 -0.90 -11.38 -13.03
N LEU A 124 -0.11 -10.30 -13.08
CA LEU A 124 1.06 -10.22 -13.95
C LEU A 124 2.13 -11.24 -13.55
N SER A 125 2.37 -11.45 -12.25
CA SER A 125 3.40 -12.39 -11.78
C SER A 125 3.07 -13.84 -12.16
N GLU A 126 1.79 -14.21 -12.16
CA GLU A 126 1.32 -15.53 -12.61
C GLU A 126 1.46 -15.73 -14.13
N HIS A 127 1.22 -14.67 -14.92
CA HIS A 127 1.29 -14.75 -16.38
C HIS A 127 2.71 -14.55 -16.93
N MET A 128 3.60 -13.91 -16.16
CA MET A 128 4.98 -13.60 -16.54
C MET A 128 6.00 -14.09 -15.47
N PRO A 129 6.01 -15.38 -15.11
CA PRO A 129 6.73 -15.88 -13.92
C PRO A 129 8.27 -15.85 -14.05
N HIS A 130 8.81 -15.60 -15.24
CA HIS A 130 10.24 -15.61 -15.51
C HIS A 130 10.80 -14.24 -15.93
N ASP A 131 10.01 -13.18 -15.89
CA ASP A 131 10.49 -11.83 -16.21
C ASP A 131 11.17 -11.21 -14.97
N SER A 132 12.51 -11.15 -14.99
CA SER A 132 13.31 -10.63 -13.88
C SER A 132 13.01 -9.17 -13.54
N ARG A 133 12.53 -8.38 -14.51
CA ARG A 133 12.19 -6.97 -14.30
C ARG A 133 10.93 -6.86 -13.43
N LEU A 134 9.96 -7.75 -13.67
CA LEU A 134 8.75 -7.84 -12.85
C LEU A 134 9.08 -8.29 -11.43
N SER A 135 10.03 -9.22 -11.25
CA SER A 135 10.48 -9.64 -9.92
C SER A 135 10.94 -8.47 -9.05
N SER A 136 11.73 -7.54 -9.59
CA SER A 136 12.16 -6.34 -8.86
C SER A 136 10.99 -5.45 -8.42
N PHE A 137 9.92 -5.35 -9.21
CA PHE A 137 8.71 -4.62 -8.80
C PHE A 137 7.95 -5.34 -7.69
N LEU A 138 7.89 -6.67 -7.73
CA LEU A 138 7.23 -7.46 -6.69
C LEU A 138 7.95 -7.35 -5.35
N GLU A 139 9.29 -7.28 -5.36
CA GLU A 139 10.09 -7.01 -4.15
C GLU A 139 9.76 -5.63 -3.57
N LEU A 140 9.68 -4.59 -4.41
CA LEU A 140 9.31 -3.24 -3.96
C LEU A 140 7.87 -3.14 -3.45
N ALA A 141 6.97 -3.98 -3.98
CA ALA A 141 5.57 -4.05 -3.60
C ALA A 141 5.29 -5.06 -2.48
N GLU A 142 6.29 -5.75 -1.92
CA GLU A 142 6.11 -6.87 -0.99
C GLU A 142 5.19 -6.53 0.18
N SER A 143 5.39 -5.36 0.80
CA SER A 143 4.57 -4.88 1.91
C SER A 143 3.11 -4.67 1.51
N VAL A 144 2.86 -4.05 0.34
CA VAL A 144 1.51 -3.82 -0.19
C VAL A 144 0.84 -5.16 -0.53
N LEU A 145 1.56 -6.08 -1.17
CA LEU A 145 1.05 -7.40 -1.51
C LEU A 145 0.70 -8.21 -0.25
N SER A 146 1.57 -8.18 0.76
CA SER A 146 1.36 -8.86 2.05
C SER A 146 0.15 -8.29 2.79
N TYR A 147 -0.05 -6.98 2.77
CA TYR A 147 -1.22 -6.33 3.36
C TYR A 147 -2.53 -6.85 2.75
N PHE A 148 -2.56 -7.05 1.43
CA PHE A 148 -3.77 -7.47 0.71
C PHE A 148 -3.95 -8.98 0.57
N GLU A 149 -2.94 -9.79 0.89
CA GLU A 149 -3.00 -11.25 0.79
C GLU A 149 -4.25 -11.85 1.47
N PRO A 150 -4.64 -11.47 2.71
CA PRO A 150 -5.83 -12.02 3.37
C PRO A 150 -7.15 -11.63 2.70
N TYR A 151 -7.14 -10.59 1.86
CA TYR A 151 -8.32 -10.05 1.19
C TYR A 151 -8.43 -10.51 -0.27
N LEU A 152 -7.39 -11.16 -0.81
CA LEU A 152 -7.32 -11.57 -2.21
C LEU A 152 -7.81 -13.01 -2.38
N GLY A 153 -9.04 -13.15 -2.87
CA GLY A 153 -9.60 -14.45 -3.24
C GLY A 153 -9.23 -14.85 -4.67
N ARG A 154 -8.93 -16.14 -4.87
CA ARG A 154 -8.65 -16.73 -6.19
C ARG A 154 -9.67 -17.80 -6.52
N ILE A 155 -10.18 -17.76 -7.74
CA ILE A 155 -11.07 -18.80 -8.28
C ILE A 155 -10.59 -19.18 -9.68
N GLU A 156 -10.68 -20.47 -10.00
CA GLU A 156 -10.38 -20.97 -11.33
C GLU A 156 -11.69 -21.40 -12.00
N ILE A 157 -11.96 -20.87 -13.19
CA ILE A 157 -13.12 -21.20 -13.99
C ILE A 157 -12.69 -21.61 -15.40
N LEU A 158 -13.36 -22.61 -15.97
CA LEU A 158 -13.12 -23.03 -17.35
C LEU A 158 -13.85 -22.06 -18.29
N GLY A 159 -13.08 -21.33 -19.10
CA GLY A 159 -13.61 -20.42 -20.10
C GLY A 159 -14.36 -21.13 -21.24
N ALA A 160 -15.24 -20.41 -21.93
CA ALA A 160 -16.04 -20.94 -23.05
C ALA A 160 -15.21 -21.27 -24.31
N ALA A 161 -13.95 -20.84 -24.36
CA ALA A 161 -13.01 -21.16 -25.43
C ALA A 161 -12.48 -22.60 -25.26
N LYS A 162 -13.17 -23.55 -25.91
CA LYS A 162 -12.64 -24.85 -26.30
C LYS A 162 -12.44 -24.89 -27.80
#